data_AF-A0A1G6K5I9-F1
#
_entry.id   AF-A0A1G6K5I9-F1
#
_cell.length_a   1.000
_cell.length_b   1.000
_cell.length_c   1.000
_cell.angle_alpha   90.00
_cell.angle_beta   90.00
_cell.angle_gamma   90.00
#
_symmetry.space_group_name_H-M   'P 1'
#
loop_
_entity.id
_entity.type
_entity.pdbx_description
1 polymer ?
#
loop_
_entity_poly.entity_id
_entity_poly.type
_entity_poly.pdbx_seq_one_letter_code
_entity_poly.pdbx_strand_id
1 'polypeptide(L)'
;MAMFTISLNQFIEAGQATPRGKARIVEQQLNVNKLLTPWYQLAKNRMKVYFRDVAKTGVLKQALDDLKNKVPKDDKAKNNITVSIEAIHKVMEMGFEHILVNGYEVLFPDQKNIEIEGININVNPELVYRYVEDGVVKIGALKFHVSKSKPFGLQQSKSIANILRIYLQEKVVGPGEVVDSTLCWAYDVFGERLVHADGNVMVTAAEAKELCKELAKIYHEI
;
A
#
# COMPACT_ATOMS: atom_id res chain seq x y z
N MET A 1 -23.89 -4.42 1.53
CA MET A 1 -23.33 -3.19 2.14
C MET A 1 -22.29 -3.67 3.13
N ALA A 2 -21.05 -3.21 3.03
CA ALA A 2 -19.96 -3.72 3.85
C ALA A 2 -20.15 -3.41 5.34
N MET A 3 -19.80 -4.37 6.21
CA MET A 3 -19.87 -4.27 7.67
C MET A 3 -18.95 -3.17 8.21
N PHE A 4 -17.70 -3.16 7.75
CA PHE A 4 -16.74 -2.12 8.03
C PHE A 4 -15.68 -2.01 6.93
N THR A 5 -14.85 -0.97 7.00
CA THR A 5 -13.73 -0.77 6.08
C THR A 5 -12.40 -0.96 6.80
N ILE A 6 -11.47 -1.68 6.19
CA ILE A 6 -10.11 -1.89 6.69
C ILE A 6 -9.08 -1.49 5.65
N SER A 7 -7.98 -0.85 6.03
CA SER A 7 -6.88 -0.61 5.09
C SER A 7 -6.17 -1.91 4.71
N LEU A 8 -5.71 -2.05 3.47
CA LEU A 8 -5.00 -3.25 3.03
C LEU A 8 -3.79 -3.59 3.92
N ASN A 9 -3.04 -2.59 4.41
CA ASN A 9 -1.91 -2.87 5.32
C ASN A 9 -2.40 -3.48 6.64
N GLN A 10 -3.48 -2.95 7.23
CA GLN A 10 -4.05 -3.52 8.46
C GLN A 10 -4.73 -4.87 8.23
N PHE A 11 -5.29 -5.11 7.05
CA PHE A 11 -5.81 -6.41 6.65
C PHE A 11 -4.71 -7.46 6.64
N ILE A 12 -3.55 -7.15 6.06
CA ILE A 12 -2.37 -8.02 6.07
C ILE A 12 -1.79 -8.19 7.48
N GLU A 13 -1.80 -7.15 8.32
CA GLU A 13 -1.45 -7.29 9.74
C GLU A 13 -2.42 -8.23 10.48
N ALA A 14 -3.72 -8.14 10.20
CA ALA A 14 -4.73 -8.99 10.83
C ALA A 14 -4.54 -10.47 10.49
N GLY A 15 -4.11 -10.80 9.26
CA GLY A 15 -3.84 -12.18 8.84
C GLY A 15 -2.78 -12.91 9.68
N GLN A 16 -1.89 -12.18 10.35
CA GLN A 16 -0.84 -12.74 11.22
C GLN A 16 -1.08 -12.42 12.71
N ALA A 17 -2.20 -11.77 13.04
CA ALA A 17 -2.50 -11.37 14.41
C ALA A 17 -3.14 -12.52 15.20
N THR A 18 -2.91 -12.52 16.53
CA THR A 18 -3.67 -13.36 17.46
C THR A 18 -5.16 -12.98 17.45
N PRO A 19 -6.07 -13.83 17.96
CA PRO A 19 -7.51 -13.50 18.02
C PRO A 19 -7.79 -12.15 18.68
N ARG A 20 -7.14 -11.88 19.83
CA ARG A 20 -7.22 -10.56 20.50
C ARG A 20 -6.66 -9.43 19.65
N GLY A 21 -5.61 -9.69 18.87
CA GLY A 21 -5.04 -8.73 17.94
C GLY A 21 -6.00 -8.38 16.80
N LYS A 22 -6.69 -9.39 16.23
CA LYS A 22 -7.73 -9.21 15.21
C LYS A 22 -8.91 -8.38 15.77
N ALA A 23 -9.41 -8.74 16.95
CA ALA A 23 -10.46 -7.97 17.65
C ALA A 23 -10.09 -6.49 17.82
N ARG A 24 -8.88 -6.21 18.34
CA ARG A 24 -8.38 -4.84 18.47
C ARG A 24 -8.30 -4.11 17.12
N ILE A 25 -7.93 -4.80 16.04
CA ILE A 25 -7.89 -4.17 14.70
C ILE A 25 -9.31 -3.82 14.24
N VAL A 26 -10.29 -4.70 14.42
CA VAL A 26 -11.70 -4.45 14.11
C VAL A 26 -12.22 -3.26 14.90
N GLU A 27 -12.07 -3.25 16.22
CA GLU A 27 -12.46 -2.12 17.08
C GLU A 27 -11.85 -0.79 16.62
N GLN A 28 -10.57 -0.81 16.23
CA GLN A 28 -9.87 0.36 15.70
C GLN A 28 -10.42 0.84 14.35
N GLN A 29 -10.97 -0.05 13.51
CA GLN A 29 -11.61 0.33 12.26
C GLN A 29 -13.00 0.91 12.47
N LEU A 30 -13.72 0.45 13.49
CA LEU A 30 -15.04 1.00 13.83
C LEU A 30 -14.94 2.40 14.44
N ASN A 31 -13.88 2.64 15.22
CA ASN A 31 -13.63 3.92 15.90
C ASN A 31 -12.31 4.56 15.45
N VAL A 32 -12.25 4.98 14.18
CA VAL A 32 -11.06 5.63 13.62
C VAL A 32 -10.80 6.97 14.32
N ASN A 33 -9.70 7.05 15.06
CA ASN A 33 -9.29 8.29 15.71
C ASN A 33 -8.74 9.30 14.68
N LYS A 34 -9.58 10.27 14.30
CA LYS A 34 -9.25 11.33 13.33
C LYS A 34 -8.22 12.34 13.83
N LEU A 35 -7.97 12.40 15.13
CA LEU A 35 -7.07 13.38 15.76
C LEU A 35 -5.61 12.89 15.83
N LEU A 36 -5.35 11.61 15.55
CA LEU A 36 -3.98 11.11 15.49
C LEU A 36 -3.30 11.61 14.22
N THR A 37 -2.29 12.48 14.39
CA THR A 37 -1.38 12.86 13.30
C THR A 37 -0.76 11.60 12.70
N PRO A 38 -0.99 11.30 11.41
CA PRO A 38 -0.42 10.11 10.80
C PRO A 38 1.11 10.26 10.76
N TRP A 39 1.80 9.24 11.25
CA TRP A 39 3.25 9.15 11.06
C TRP A 39 3.58 9.15 9.57
N TYR A 40 4.74 9.71 9.21
CA TYR A 40 5.26 9.73 7.85
C TYR A 40 4.42 10.51 6.83
N GLN A 41 3.38 11.26 7.21
CA GLN A 41 2.42 11.81 6.22
C GLN A 41 3.08 12.65 5.12
N LEU A 42 4.02 13.53 5.48
CA LEU A 42 4.76 14.33 4.50
C LEU A 42 5.59 13.45 3.57
N ALA A 43 6.37 12.51 4.13
CA ALA A 43 7.18 11.58 3.36
C ALA A 43 6.32 10.76 2.41
N LYS A 44 5.22 10.15 2.89
CA LYS A 44 4.30 9.36 2.05
C LYS A 44 3.74 10.19 0.88
N ASN A 45 3.34 11.43 1.13
CA ASN A 45 2.82 12.30 0.09
C ASN A 45 3.88 12.63 -0.96
N ARG A 46 5.12 12.90 -0.55
CA ARG A 46 6.23 13.22 -1.47
C ARG A 46 6.70 11.98 -2.25
N MET A 47 6.75 10.82 -1.61
CA MET A 47 7.01 9.54 -2.28
C MET A 47 5.95 9.24 -3.33
N LYS A 48 4.65 9.43 -3.03
CA LYS A 48 3.58 9.29 -4.05
C LYS A 48 3.80 10.20 -5.26
N VAL A 49 4.25 11.44 -5.05
CA VAL A 49 4.53 12.36 -6.15
C VAL A 49 5.74 11.89 -6.97
N TYR A 50 6.80 11.43 -6.31
CA TYR A 50 7.97 10.85 -6.98
C TYR A 50 7.61 9.61 -7.81
N PHE A 51 6.80 8.68 -7.31
CA PHE A 51 6.41 7.49 -8.07
C PHE A 51 5.57 7.79 -9.32
N ARG A 52 4.90 8.94 -9.40
CA ARG A 52 4.19 9.37 -10.62
C ARG A 52 5.14 9.74 -11.75
N ASP A 53 6.38 10.09 -11.42
CA ASP A 53 7.43 10.48 -12.36
C ASP A 53 8.79 10.32 -11.67
N VAL A 54 9.36 9.12 -11.77
CA VAL A 54 10.61 8.75 -11.08
C VAL A 54 11.83 9.53 -11.59
N ALA A 55 11.73 10.19 -12.75
CA ALA A 55 12.77 11.10 -13.22
C ALA A 55 12.85 12.38 -12.38
N LYS A 56 11.75 12.77 -11.70
CA LYS A 56 11.70 13.96 -10.82
C LYS A 56 12.26 13.70 -9.42
N THR A 57 13.51 13.25 -9.35
CA THR A 57 14.23 12.99 -8.07
C THR A 57 14.30 14.21 -7.14
N GLY A 58 14.21 15.43 -7.70
CA GLY A 58 14.17 16.68 -6.93
C GLY A 58 13.04 16.75 -5.89
N VAL A 59 11.91 16.04 -6.12
CA VAL A 59 10.78 16.00 -5.17
C VAL A 59 11.18 15.39 -3.83
N LEU A 60 12.02 14.34 -3.84
CA LEU A 60 12.49 13.70 -2.62
C LEU A 60 13.54 14.55 -1.91
N LYS A 61 14.44 15.19 -2.66
CA LYS A 61 15.44 16.14 -2.10
C LYS A 61 14.75 17.30 -1.38
N GLN A 62 13.75 17.92 -2.01
CA GLN A 62 12.96 18.98 -1.39
C GLN A 62 12.24 18.48 -0.11
N ALA A 63 11.71 17.25 -0.12
CA ALA A 63 11.07 16.68 1.06
C ALA A 63 12.04 16.51 2.24
N LEU A 64 13.31 16.17 1.97
CA LEU A 64 14.36 16.09 2.99
C LEU A 64 14.65 17.48 3.57
N ASP A 65 14.76 18.50 2.73
CA ASP A 65 15.00 19.87 3.19
C ASP A 65 13.81 20.41 4.00
N ASP A 66 12.57 20.17 3.54
CA ASP A 66 11.33 20.49 4.26
C ASP A 66 11.31 19.84 5.66
N LEU A 67 11.77 18.58 5.78
CA LEU A 67 11.81 17.86 7.04
C LEU A 67 12.93 18.34 7.97
N LYS A 68 14.12 18.63 7.44
CA LYS A 68 15.27 19.13 8.22
C LYS A 68 15.01 20.52 8.80
N ASN A 69 14.26 21.35 8.08
CA ASN A 69 13.94 22.71 8.50
C ASN A 69 12.72 22.81 9.43
N LYS A 70 12.04 21.69 9.73
CA LYS A 70 10.91 21.69 10.68
C LYS A 70 11.40 21.77 12.12
N VAL A 71 10.82 22.70 12.87
CA VAL A 71 10.96 22.75 14.33
C VAL A 71 9.96 21.76 14.96
N PRO A 72 10.41 20.67 15.61
CA PRO A 72 9.52 19.72 16.27
C PRO A 72 8.88 20.35 17.51
N LYS A 73 7.59 20.06 17.73
CA LYS A 73 6.85 20.55 18.91
C LYS A 73 7.07 19.70 20.15
N ASP A 74 7.42 18.43 19.96
CA ASP A 74 7.62 17.43 21.01
C ASP A 74 8.55 16.30 20.49
N ASP A 75 8.92 15.37 21.38
CA ASP A 75 9.78 14.23 21.04
C ASP A 75 9.15 13.29 20.00
N LYS A 76 7.82 13.20 19.98
CA LYS A 76 7.10 12.38 19.01
C LYS A 76 7.23 12.97 17.61
N ALA A 77 7.12 14.28 17.48
CA ALA A 77 7.32 15.04 16.24
C ALA A 77 8.79 14.95 15.79
N LYS A 78 9.74 15.07 16.73
CA LYS A 78 11.17 14.87 16.46
C LYS A 78 11.43 13.48 15.91
N ASN A 79 10.93 12.43 16.56
CA ASN A 79 11.07 11.06 16.08
C ASN A 79 10.42 10.90 14.70
N ASN A 80 9.20 11.43 14.49
CA ASN A 80 8.50 11.36 13.20
C ASN A 80 9.30 12.01 12.06
N ILE A 81 9.97 13.14 12.31
CA ILE A 81 10.87 13.77 11.34
C ILE A 81 12.03 12.82 11.02
N THR A 82 12.72 12.31 12.04
CA THR A 82 13.86 11.40 11.86
C THR A 82 13.48 10.16 11.04
N VAL A 83 12.40 9.47 11.42
CA VAL A 83 11.99 8.24 10.70
C VAL A 83 11.41 8.55 9.31
N SER A 84 10.87 9.75 9.08
CA SER A 84 10.43 10.19 7.74
C SER A 84 11.61 10.44 6.80
N ILE A 85 12.68 11.05 7.30
CA ILE A 85 13.93 11.27 6.56
C ILE A 85 14.53 9.91 6.17
N GLU A 86 14.62 8.98 7.11
CA GLU A 86 15.12 7.62 6.87
C GLU A 86 14.29 6.88 5.82
N ALA A 87 12.96 6.96 5.88
CA ALA A 87 12.09 6.35 4.88
C ALA A 87 12.35 6.91 3.47
N ILE A 88 12.53 8.23 3.33
CA ILE A 88 12.85 8.85 2.04
C ILE A 88 14.20 8.37 1.52
N HIS A 89 15.22 8.30 2.37
CA HIS A 89 16.53 7.77 1.98
C HIS A 89 16.44 6.34 1.45
N LYS A 90 15.72 5.45 2.14
CA LYS A 90 15.50 4.07 1.67
C LYS A 90 14.79 3.99 0.31
N VAL A 91 13.89 4.93 0.02
CA VAL A 91 13.24 4.99 -1.31
C VAL A 91 14.21 5.47 -2.39
N MET A 92 15.07 6.44 -2.07
CA MET A 92 16.12 6.91 -2.99
C MET A 92 17.15 5.81 -3.27
N GLU A 93 17.56 5.07 -2.24
CA GLU A 93 18.55 3.98 -2.33
C GLU A 93 18.04 2.79 -3.16
N MET A 94 16.73 2.56 -3.19
CA MET A 94 16.11 1.53 -4.04
C MET A 94 16.28 1.82 -5.54
N GLY A 95 16.53 3.08 -5.93
CA GLY A 95 16.84 3.45 -7.32
C GLY A 95 15.70 3.15 -8.29
N PHE A 96 14.46 3.52 -7.95
CA PHE A 96 13.29 3.24 -8.78
C PHE A 96 13.34 3.86 -10.19
N GLU A 97 14.14 4.90 -10.40
CA GLU A 97 14.45 5.46 -11.73
C GLU A 97 15.10 4.46 -12.69
N HIS A 98 15.66 3.36 -12.17
CA HIS A 98 16.24 2.27 -12.96
C HIS A 98 15.31 1.06 -13.09
N ILE A 99 14.19 1.04 -12.36
CA ILE A 99 13.22 -0.06 -12.30
C ILE A 99 11.94 0.31 -13.07
N LEU A 100 11.43 1.51 -12.82
CA LEU A 100 10.29 2.08 -13.50
C LEU A 100 10.79 2.78 -14.77
N VAL A 101 10.50 2.18 -15.92
CA VAL A 101 10.76 2.82 -17.22
C VAL A 101 9.89 4.06 -17.42
N ASN A 102 10.42 5.02 -18.17
CA ASN A 102 9.67 6.19 -18.61
C ASN A 102 8.58 5.78 -19.62
N GLY A 103 7.47 6.51 -19.64
CA GLY A 103 6.39 6.31 -20.63
C GLY A 103 5.11 5.67 -20.10
N TYR A 104 5.02 5.42 -18.80
CA TYR A 104 3.76 5.03 -18.15
C TYR A 104 2.76 6.20 -18.10
N GLU A 105 1.51 5.93 -18.44
CA GLU A 105 0.37 6.79 -18.13
C GLU A 105 -0.06 6.56 -16.67
N VAL A 106 -0.09 7.61 -15.85
CA VAL A 106 -0.58 7.52 -14.46
C VAL A 106 -2.10 7.54 -14.44
N LEU A 107 -2.71 6.51 -13.85
CA LEU A 107 -4.16 6.41 -13.68
C LEU A 107 -4.59 6.87 -12.29
N PHE A 108 -5.81 7.42 -12.23
CA PHE A 108 -6.47 7.80 -10.98
C PHE A 108 -7.83 7.09 -10.86
N PRO A 109 -7.86 5.81 -10.47
CA PRO A 109 -9.12 5.08 -10.35
C PRO A 109 -10.06 5.71 -9.34
N ASP A 110 -11.36 5.76 -9.68
CA ASP A 110 -12.42 6.25 -8.79
C ASP A 110 -12.64 5.31 -7.61
N GLN A 111 -12.69 4.00 -7.88
CA GLN A 111 -12.80 2.96 -6.85
C GLN A 111 -11.41 2.53 -6.41
N LYS A 112 -11.14 2.63 -5.10
CA LYS A 112 -9.84 2.27 -4.48
C LYS A 112 -9.96 1.16 -3.45
N ASN A 113 -11.03 0.39 -3.53
CA ASN A 113 -11.38 -0.67 -2.61
C ASN A 113 -11.90 -1.91 -3.34
N ILE A 114 -11.88 -3.04 -2.64
CA ILE A 114 -12.55 -4.28 -3.02
C ILE A 114 -13.40 -4.76 -1.85
N GLU A 115 -14.55 -5.36 -2.13
CA GLU A 115 -15.41 -5.96 -1.10
C GLU A 115 -15.22 -7.48 -1.13
N ILE A 116 -14.83 -8.06 0.00
CA ILE A 116 -14.64 -9.51 0.16
C ILE A 116 -15.44 -9.96 1.39
N GLU A 117 -16.41 -10.86 1.20
CA GLU A 117 -17.25 -11.41 2.28
C GLU A 117 -17.87 -10.32 3.19
N GLY A 118 -18.36 -9.24 2.57
CA GLY A 118 -18.98 -8.11 3.29
C GLY A 118 -17.99 -7.20 4.04
N ILE A 119 -16.68 -7.39 3.88
CA ILE A 119 -15.64 -6.48 4.39
C ILE A 119 -15.10 -5.63 3.23
N ASN A 120 -15.09 -4.32 3.41
CA ASN A 120 -14.51 -3.41 2.43
C ASN A 120 -13.02 -3.21 2.70
N ILE A 121 -12.17 -3.75 1.81
CA ILE A 121 -10.71 -3.59 1.90
C ILE A 121 -10.31 -2.37 1.09
N ASN A 122 -9.84 -1.33 1.78
CA ASN A 122 -9.32 -0.13 1.17
C ASN A 122 -7.88 -0.37 0.67
N VAL A 123 -7.77 -0.66 -0.62
CA VAL A 123 -6.52 -1.00 -1.32
C VAL A 123 -5.64 0.23 -1.45
N ASN A 124 -6.20 1.36 -1.91
CA ASN A 124 -5.51 2.66 -2.01
C ASN A 124 -4.05 2.53 -2.48
N PRO A 125 -3.80 2.07 -3.73
CA PRO A 125 -2.45 2.01 -4.28
C PRO A 125 -1.85 3.42 -4.37
N GLU A 126 -0.52 3.50 -4.29
CA GLU A 126 0.19 4.76 -4.41
C GLU A 126 0.43 5.20 -5.85
N LEU A 127 0.54 4.23 -6.75
CA LEU A 127 0.58 4.42 -8.18
C LEU A 127 -0.28 3.35 -8.84
N VAL A 128 -1.07 3.75 -9.81
CA VAL A 128 -1.65 2.85 -10.81
C VAL A 128 -1.21 3.39 -12.15
N TYR A 129 -0.80 2.52 -13.05
CA TYR A 129 -0.19 2.95 -14.29
C TYR A 129 -0.53 2.03 -15.44
N ARG A 130 -0.57 2.61 -16.64
CA ARG A 130 -0.88 1.96 -17.90
C ARG A 130 0.28 2.17 -18.89
N TYR A 131 0.53 1.17 -19.72
CA TYR A 131 1.45 1.26 -20.85
C TYR A 131 0.99 0.33 -21.97
N VAL A 132 1.65 0.44 -23.12
CA VAL A 132 1.44 -0.44 -24.26
C VAL A 132 2.72 -1.24 -24.49
N GLU A 133 2.58 -2.55 -24.59
CA GLU A 133 3.65 -3.47 -24.96
C GLU A 133 3.09 -4.45 -25.98
N ASP A 134 3.77 -4.59 -27.13
CA ASP A 134 3.35 -5.45 -28.24
C ASP A 134 1.89 -5.22 -28.70
N GLY A 135 1.44 -3.96 -28.66
CA GLY A 135 0.07 -3.57 -29.03
C GLY A 135 -1.00 -3.90 -27.99
N VAL A 136 -0.62 -4.46 -26.84
CA VAL A 136 -1.53 -4.77 -25.73
C VAL A 136 -1.41 -3.70 -24.67
N VAL A 137 -2.56 -3.15 -24.25
CA VAL A 137 -2.63 -2.22 -23.12
C VAL A 137 -2.51 -3.00 -21.82
N LYS A 138 -1.48 -2.69 -21.05
CA LYS A 138 -1.16 -3.35 -19.78
C LYS A 138 -1.29 -2.38 -18.61
N ILE A 139 -1.71 -2.90 -17.45
CA ILE A 139 -1.87 -2.12 -16.21
C ILE A 139 -1.07 -2.76 -15.08
N GLY A 140 -0.37 -1.92 -14.32
CA GLY A 140 0.30 -2.26 -13.07
C GLY A 140 -0.09 -1.33 -11.93
N ALA A 141 0.37 -1.64 -10.72
CA ALA A 141 0.19 -0.80 -9.55
C ALA A 141 1.31 -0.97 -8.55
N LEU A 142 1.62 0.09 -7.80
CA LEU A 142 2.54 0.06 -6.68
C LEU A 142 1.79 0.41 -5.40
N LYS A 143 2.00 -0.39 -4.37
CA LYS A 143 1.67 -0.05 -3.00
C LYS A 143 2.90 -0.12 -2.13
N PHE A 144 3.09 0.86 -1.26
CA PHE A 144 4.17 0.81 -0.28
C PHE A 144 3.69 0.76 1.16
N HIS A 145 4.45 0.07 1.99
CA HIS A 145 4.30 0.02 3.44
C HIS A 145 5.45 0.76 4.11
N VAL A 146 5.11 1.63 5.06
CA VAL A 146 6.07 2.47 5.78
C VAL A 146 5.86 2.25 7.27
N SER A 147 6.58 1.27 7.83
CA SER A 147 6.54 0.97 9.26
C SER A 147 7.88 0.43 9.74
N LYS A 148 8.63 1.26 10.47
CA LYS A 148 9.93 0.86 11.04
C LYS A 148 9.79 -0.22 12.13
N SER A 149 8.73 -0.17 12.93
CA SER A 149 8.53 -1.10 14.05
C SER A 149 7.91 -2.44 13.63
N LYS A 150 7.23 -2.47 12.47
CA LYS A 150 6.57 -3.65 11.93
C LYS A 150 6.77 -3.72 10.41
N PRO A 151 8.01 -3.94 9.95
CA PRO A 151 8.24 -4.26 8.54
C PRO A 151 7.54 -5.58 8.22
N PHE A 152 6.96 -5.68 7.04
CA PHE A 152 6.36 -6.91 6.55
C PHE A 152 7.43 -7.91 6.15
N GLY A 153 7.12 -9.19 6.34
CA GLY A 153 7.89 -10.31 5.79
C GLY A 153 7.53 -10.56 4.32
N LEU A 154 8.25 -11.51 3.69
CA LEU A 154 8.05 -11.87 2.29
C LEU A 154 6.59 -12.24 1.97
N GLN A 155 5.99 -13.13 2.78
CA GLN A 155 4.62 -13.60 2.55
C GLN A 155 3.60 -12.45 2.62
N GLN A 156 3.73 -11.56 3.60
CA GLN A 156 2.87 -10.39 3.75
C GLN A 156 2.99 -9.44 2.55
N SER A 157 4.22 -9.15 2.10
CA SER A 157 4.46 -8.35 0.90
C SER A 157 3.85 -9.01 -0.35
N LYS A 158 3.96 -10.34 -0.47
CA LYS A 158 3.36 -11.11 -1.58
C LYS A 158 1.84 -11.06 -1.57
N SER A 159 1.21 -11.18 -0.41
CA SER A 159 -0.24 -11.02 -0.28
C SER A 159 -0.71 -9.62 -0.71
N ILE A 160 0.04 -8.56 -0.39
CA ILE A 160 -0.27 -7.20 -0.89
C ILE A 160 -0.23 -7.16 -2.42
N ALA A 161 0.86 -7.66 -3.02
CA ALA A 161 1.04 -7.66 -4.45
C ALA A 161 -0.07 -8.45 -5.19
N ASN A 162 -0.43 -9.63 -4.66
CA ASN A 162 -1.52 -10.44 -5.19
C ASN A 162 -2.90 -9.76 -5.02
N ILE A 163 -3.15 -9.09 -3.89
CA ILE A 163 -4.40 -8.31 -3.70
C ILE A 163 -4.45 -7.10 -4.63
N LEU A 164 -3.32 -6.43 -4.92
CA LEU A 164 -3.27 -5.37 -5.93
C LEU A 164 -3.70 -5.90 -7.30
N ARG A 165 -3.19 -7.06 -7.70
CA ARG A 165 -3.58 -7.70 -8.96
C ARG A 165 -5.08 -7.99 -9.01
N ILE A 166 -5.64 -8.57 -7.95
CA ILE A 166 -7.09 -8.83 -7.83
C ILE A 166 -7.88 -7.52 -7.98
N TYR A 167 -7.49 -6.49 -7.23
CA TYR A 167 -8.11 -5.17 -7.31
C TYR A 167 -8.07 -4.57 -8.72
N LEU A 168 -6.93 -4.62 -9.39
CA LEU A 168 -6.82 -4.11 -10.75
C LEU A 168 -7.74 -4.87 -11.71
N GLN A 169 -7.78 -6.20 -11.61
CA GLN A 169 -8.63 -7.06 -12.44
C GLN A 169 -10.13 -6.77 -12.23
N GLU A 170 -10.55 -6.53 -11.00
CA GLU A 170 -11.97 -6.34 -10.68
C GLU A 170 -12.46 -4.90 -10.87
N LYS A 171 -11.59 -3.90 -10.66
CA LYS A 171 -12.02 -2.50 -10.46
C LYS A 171 -11.44 -1.50 -11.44
N VAL A 172 -10.36 -1.85 -12.14
CA VAL A 172 -9.59 -0.86 -12.93
C VAL A 172 -9.47 -1.23 -14.40
N VAL A 173 -9.25 -2.51 -14.70
CA VAL A 173 -9.09 -2.99 -16.09
C VAL A 173 -10.33 -2.65 -16.91
N GLY A 174 -10.11 -1.95 -18.03
CA GLY A 174 -11.10 -1.70 -19.06
C GLY A 174 -11.12 -2.80 -20.14
N PRO A 175 -12.08 -2.70 -21.10
CA PRO A 175 -12.16 -3.64 -22.21
C PRO A 175 -10.87 -3.70 -23.04
N GLY A 176 -10.32 -4.90 -23.22
CA GLY A 176 -9.10 -5.13 -24.00
C GLY A 176 -7.78 -4.85 -23.27
N GLU A 177 -7.84 -4.38 -22.02
CA GLU A 177 -6.65 -4.20 -21.17
C GLU A 177 -6.36 -5.46 -20.35
N VAL A 178 -5.10 -5.67 -19.98
CA VAL A 178 -4.69 -6.79 -19.13
C VAL A 178 -3.85 -6.31 -17.94
N VAL A 179 -3.97 -7.00 -16.80
CA VAL A 179 -3.09 -6.72 -15.66
C VAL A 179 -1.74 -7.40 -15.86
N ASP A 180 -0.66 -6.62 -15.81
CA ASP A 180 0.69 -7.15 -15.74
C ASP A 180 1.04 -7.47 -14.28
N SER A 181 1.14 -8.77 -13.99
CA SER A 181 1.37 -9.24 -12.62
C SER A 181 2.79 -8.95 -12.16
N THR A 182 3.74 -8.84 -13.08
CA THR A 182 5.14 -8.50 -12.78
C THR A 182 5.31 -7.05 -12.35
N LEU A 183 4.29 -6.21 -12.63
CA LEU A 183 4.21 -4.79 -12.33
C LEU A 183 3.17 -4.46 -11.24
N CYS A 184 2.62 -5.49 -10.58
CA CYS A 184 1.83 -5.35 -9.36
C CYS A 184 2.76 -5.44 -8.15
N TRP A 185 3.26 -4.30 -7.67
CA TRP A 185 4.32 -4.26 -6.67
C TRP A 185 3.85 -3.91 -5.27
N ALA A 186 4.39 -4.64 -4.31
CA ALA A 186 4.43 -4.26 -2.91
C ALA A 186 5.85 -3.89 -2.52
N TYR A 187 6.05 -2.66 -2.07
CA TYR A 187 7.33 -2.20 -1.55
C TYR A 187 7.26 -1.98 -0.04
N ASP A 188 7.99 -2.79 0.72
CA ASP A 188 8.23 -2.52 2.13
C ASP A 188 9.45 -1.62 2.29
N VAL A 189 9.22 -0.37 2.69
CA VAL A 189 10.29 0.64 2.77
C VAL A 189 11.31 0.29 3.84
N PHE A 190 10.89 -0.21 5.00
CA PHE A 190 11.80 -0.49 6.12
C PHE A 190 12.29 -1.93 6.15
N GLY A 191 11.57 -2.84 5.50
CA GLY A 191 12.00 -4.20 5.20
C GLY A 191 12.80 -4.32 3.91
N GLU A 192 13.04 -3.19 3.22
CA GLU A 192 13.87 -3.04 2.01
C GLU A 192 13.57 -4.11 0.96
N ARG A 193 12.27 -4.29 0.68
CA ARG A 193 11.82 -5.39 -0.17
C ARG A 193 10.78 -4.94 -1.16
N LEU A 194 11.10 -5.08 -2.44
CA LEU A 194 10.17 -4.97 -3.54
C LEU A 194 9.78 -6.37 -4.02
N VAL A 195 8.49 -6.69 -4.03
CA VAL A 195 7.98 -7.93 -4.61
C VAL A 195 6.85 -7.65 -5.57
N HIS A 196 6.70 -8.52 -6.57
CA HIS A 196 5.59 -8.51 -7.51
C HIS A 196 4.58 -9.64 -7.21
N ALA A 197 3.38 -9.51 -7.79
CA ALA A 197 2.38 -10.56 -7.74
C ALA A 197 2.90 -11.84 -8.42
N ASP A 198 2.43 -13.00 -7.96
CA ASP A 198 2.87 -14.30 -8.49
C ASP A 198 1.69 -15.22 -8.82
N GLY A 199 1.98 -16.47 -9.18
CA GLY A 199 0.97 -17.46 -9.53
C GLY A 199 0.03 -17.85 -8.38
N ASN A 200 0.31 -17.43 -7.14
CA ASN A 200 -0.47 -17.83 -5.96
C ASN A 200 -1.69 -16.93 -5.70
N VAL A 201 -2.14 -16.15 -6.68
CA VAL A 201 -3.27 -15.22 -6.50
C VAL A 201 -4.55 -15.92 -6.07
N MET A 202 -4.81 -17.14 -6.56
CA MET A 202 -5.97 -17.92 -6.14
C MET A 202 -5.88 -18.34 -4.67
N VAL A 203 -4.69 -18.68 -4.19
CA VAL A 203 -4.44 -18.99 -2.77
C VAL A 203 -4.64 -17.74 -1.93
N THR A 204 -4.05 -16.60 -2.33
CA THR A 204 -4.24 -15.33 -1.63
C THR A 204 -5.72 -14.91 -1.59
N ALA A 205 -6.48 -15.13 -2.66
CA ALA A 205 -7.91 -14.85 -2.69
C ALA A 205 -8.69 -15.73 -1.70
N ALA A 206 -8.35 -17.02 -1.61
CA ALA A 206 -8.97 -17.93 -0.64
C ALA A 206 -8.62 -17.55 0.81
N GLU A 207 -7.35 -17.26 1.10
CA GLU A 207 -6.89 -16.78 2.40
C GLU A 207 -7.57 -15.46 2.79
N ALA A 208 -7.71 -14.53 1.83
CA ALA A 208 -8.39 -13.26 2.06
C ALA A 208 -9.87 -13.46 2.41
N LYS A 209 -10.57 -14.36 1.71
CA LYS A 209 -11.96 -14.71 2.04
C LYS A 209 -12.08 -15.30 3.43
N GLU A 210 -11.20 -16.23 3.80
CA GLU A 210 -11.24 -16.84 5.13
C GLU A 210 -10.98 -15.81 6.23
N LEU A 211 -9.98 -14.94 6.04
CA LEU A 211 -9.71 -13.86 6.97
C LEU A 211 -10.91 -12.89 7.08
N CYS A 212 -11.57 -12.54 5.97
CA CYS A 212 -12.76 -11.70 6.02
C CYS A 212 -13.90 -12.35 6.81
N LYS A 213 -14.12 -13.66 6.69
CA LYS A 213 -15.11 -14.39 7.50
C LYS A 213 -14.76 -14.35 8.99
N GLU A 214 -13.50 -14.56 9.34
CA GLU A 214 -13.05 -14.44 10.73
C GLU A 214 -13.29 -13.04 11.29
N LEU A 215 -12.93 -12.00 10.53
CA LEU A 215 -13.11 -10.61 10.93
C LEU A 215 -14.60 -10.22 11.03
N ALA A 216 -15.45 -10.76 10.15
CA ALA A 216 -16.89 -10.59 10.21
C ALA A 216 -17.50 -11.21 11.48
N LYS A 217 -17.04 -12.42 11.84
CA LYS A 217 -17.47 -13.06 13.09
C LYS A 217 -17.11 -12.20 14.30
N ILE A 218 -15.86 -11.73 14.36
CA ILE A 218 -15.39 -10.82 15.41
C ILE A 218 -16.23 -9.54 15.46
N TYR A 219 -16.55 -8.95 14.31
CA TYR A 219 -17.40 -7.76 14.23
C TYR A 219 -18.79 -7.97 14.85
N HIS A 220 -19.38 -9.16 14.68
CA HIS A 220 -20.69 -9.47 15.27
C HIS A 220 -20.65 -9.77 16.77
N GLU A 221 -19.47 -10.02 17.34
CA GLU A 221 -19.26 -10.31 18.76
C GLU A 221 -18.93 -9.05 19.59
N ILE A 222 -18.60 -7.93 18.93
CA ILE A 222 -18.27 -6.63 19.54
C ILE A 222 -19.51 -5.72 19.53
#